data_AF-A0A3P7P9W0-F1
#
_entry.id   AF-A0A3P7P9W0-F1
#
_cell.length_a   1.000
_cell.length_b   1.000
_cell.length_c   1.000
_cell.angle_alpha   90.00
_cell.angle_beta   90.00
_cell.angle_gamma   90.00
#
_symmetry.space_group_name_H-M   'P 1'
#
loop_
_entity.id
_entity.type
_entity.pdbx_description
1 polymer ?
#
loop_
_entity_poly.entity_id
_entity_poly.type
_entity_poly.pdbx_seq_one_letter_code
_entity_poly.pdbx_strand_id
1 'polypeptide(L)'
;MEDQGEQQAPPTDGNFPQPAALTSDPQILETPEDIRNRRNQVLDRYAAFKEATDERRRRLEEAKRYQYFKRDADELESWMLEKLQTYQNEDFKDLANLQSKKQKHQALELEVKAQSETLASLDKSGEEMISQNHYASEIIRNRLDDLHALWDKLMAMFREKSRLLNLTLEYVQFLRRVDEILFWIREKETFVTSEEFGQDLEHVETLQKKYDEFVKDLEYQEGRAAEIYTKADELIQELPEETLVMDKKREVQEALERLKDLARKRQQKLFEAHEIQRFFRDTDKTISWINEKSIPLSVEDCGRDLVSVQALQRKHEALERDLAALEDKVTQLGACMEEGQRLVDAGHPTSGDIVAKMNTLERERAALLALWDERRIQFEQCMDLQLFYRDAEQAETWMAKQEAFLDNKDVGDSLDAAEALIRKQEDFEKSLAAQEEKIKHLEALAGKLVDGGHYASPEIASRKEALLQRRTALQEKAALRHNQLEDSHRYHMFDRDADEIKAWIVEKLKTATDESYKDPTNLQTKVQKHHNFESEINANQPRIEDVKKMGTDLLDANHYKSDDIRARINELDDLWAKLIDAMTKKGKNLEQANNQQQFVRNIEDIEIWLSEVEAQVASDDQ
;
A
#
# COMPACT_ATOMS: atom_id res chain seq x y z
N MET A 1 102.84 -22.95 -23.21
CA MET A 1 103.61 -23.85 -24.10
C MET A 1 104.17 -22.96 -25.18
N GLU A 2 105.49 -22.88 -25.25
CA GLU A 2 106.23 -22.13 -26.27
C GLU A 2 105.90 -22.72 -27.64
N ASP A 3 105.23 -21.96 -28.49
CA ASP A 3 105.22 -22.23 -29.93
C ASP A 3 106.01 -21.11 -30.62
N GLN A 4 107.09 -21.54 -31.24
CA GLN A 4 108.10 -20.71 -31.88
C GLN A 4 107.51 -20.23 -33.21
N GLY A 5 106.81 -19.10 -33.18
CA GLY A 5 106.42 -18.39 -34.40
C GLY A 5 107.67 -17.87 -35.10
N GLU A 6 108.09 -18.58 -36.15
CA GLU A 6 109.08 -18.13 -37.13
C GLU A 6 108.82 -16.67 -37.49
N GLN A 7 109.67 -15.79 -36.98
CA GLN A 7 109.76 -14.44 -37.49
C GLN A 7 110.21 -14.55 -38.95
N GLN A 8 109.26 -14.46 -39.89
CA GLN A 8 109.56 -13.99 -41.23
C GLN A 8 110.10 -12.57 -41.06
N ALA A 9 111.41 -12.50 -40.80
CA ALA A 9 112.17 -11.27 -40.85
C ALA A 9 111.87 -10.62 -42.21
N PRO A 10 111.78 -9.28 -42.26
CA PRO A 10 111.70 -8.60 -43.56
C PRO A 10 112.83 -9.15 -44.42
N PRO A 11 112.65 -9.36 -45.74
CA PRO A 11 113.70 -9.93 -46.57
C PRO A 11 114.99 -9.16 -46.32
N THR A 12 115.90 -9.82 -45.60
CA THR A 12 117.18 -9.30 -45.16
C THR A 12 117.97 -8.98 -46.40
N ASP A 13 118.42 -7.74 -46.50
CA ASP A 13 119.43 -7.25 -47.44
C ASP A 13 119.43 -7.96 -48.79
N GLY A 14 118.32 -7.80 -49.52
CA GLY A 14 118.27 -8.09 -50.95
C GLY A 14 119.08 -7.07 -51.72
N ASN A 15 120.41 -7.23 -51.68
CA ASN A 15 121.42 -6.77 -52.62
C ASN A 15 121.14 -5.35 -53.16
N PHE A 16 121.35 -4.32 -52.32
CA PHE A 16 121.62 -3.00 -52.86
C PHE A 16 122.74 -3.16 -53.89
N PRO A 17 122.61 -2.68 -55.13
CA PRO A 17 123.74 -2.68 -56.05
C PRO A 17 124.85 -1.93 -55.32
N GLN A 18 125.93 -2.65 -54.96
CA GLN A 18 127.15 -2.02 -54.48
C GLN A 18 127.46 -0.89 -55.46
N PRO A 19 127.87 0.31 -54.99
CA PRO A 19 128.26 1.36 -55.89
C PRO A 19 129.34 0.78 -56.79
N ALA A 20 129.01 0.50 -58.05
CA ALA A 20 129.97 -0.04 -59.00
C ALA A 20 131.17 0.91 -58.95
N ALA A 21 132.30 0.36 -58.51
CA ALA A 21 133.51 1.08 -58.20
C ALA A 21 133.82 2.03 -59.35
N LEU A 22 134.07 3.30 -59.04
CA LEU A 22 134.65 4.25 -59.97
C LEU A 22 136.09 3.81 -60.25
N THR A 23 136.26 2.80 -61.09
CA THR A 23 137.57 2.32 -61.55
C THR A 23 137.53 2.21 -63.07
N SER A 24 137.73 3.35 -63.72
CA SER A 24 138.18 3.47 -65.10
C SER A 24 138.57 4.94 -65.29
N ASP A 25 139.84 5.18 -65.63
CA ASP A 25 140.41 6.49 -65.94
C ASP A 25 139.50 7.35 -66.85
N PRO A 26 139.53 8.69 -66.73
CA PRO A 26 138.74 9.58 -67.58
C PRO A 26 139.10 9.41 -69.06
N GLN A 27 138.26 8.69 -69.82
CA GLN A 27 138.35 8.60 -71.27
C GLN A 27 138.06 9.96 -71.92
N ILE A 28 138.97 10.39 -72.81
CA ILE A 28 138.79 11.57 -73.66
C ILE A 28 137.67 11.26 -74.67
N LEU A 29 136.57 12.01 -74.61
CA LEU A 29 135.41 11.84 -75.47
C LEU A 29 135.65 12.58 -76.79
N GLU A 30 136.19 11.89 -77.80
CA GLU A 30 136.61 12.52 -79.07
C GLU A 30 135.47 12.59 -80.10
N THR A 31 134.41 11.78 -79.96
CA THR A 31 133.29 11.77 -80.92
C THR A 31 131.91 12.04 -80.28
N PRO A 32 130.94 12.58 -81.04
CA PRO A 32 129.55 12.72 -80.60
C PRO A 32 128.89 11.41 -80.14
N GLU A 33 129.35 10.26 -80.67
CA GLU A 33 128.90 8.92 -80.27
C GLU A 33 129.37 8.57 -78.85
N ASP A 34 130.63 8.88 -78.51
CA ASP A 34 131.23 8.59 -77.20
C ASP A 34 130.53 9.36 -76.07
N ILE A 35 130.22 10.64 -76.32
CA ILE A 35 129.45 11.48 -75.40
C ILE A 35 128.04 10.89 -75.20
N ARG A 36 127.42 10.37 -76.27
CA ARG A 36 126.06 9.79 -76.23
C ARG A 36 126.04 8.46 -75.45
N ASN A 37 127.06 7.61 -75.62
CA ASN A 37 127.21 6.36 -74.89
C ASN A 37 127.48 6.59 -73.39
N ARG A 38 128.36 7.53 -73.05
CA ARG A 38 128.63 7.88 -71.65
C ARG A 38 127.40 8.48 -70.97
N ARG A 39 126.65 9.33 -71.67
CA ARG A 39 125.35 9.84 -71.22
C ARG A 39 124.35 8.71 -70.96
N ASN A 40 124.21 7.75 -71.87
CA ASN A 40 123.27 6.63 -71.70
C ASN A 40 123.66 5.74 -70.49
N GLN A 41 124.94 5.42 -70.30
CA GLN A 41 125.39 4.69 -69.09
C GLN A 41 125.04 5.40 -67.78
N VAL A 42 125.20 6.73 -67.73
CA VAL A 42 124.85 7.51 -66.53
C VAL A 42 123.33 7.54 -66.34
N LEU A 43 122.55 7.67 -67.43
CA LEU A 43 121.09 7.63 -67.38
C LEU A 43 120.55 6.27 -66.94
N ASP A 44 121.12 5.17 -67.44
CA ASP A 44 120.72 3.80 -67.05
C ASP A 44 121.09 3.52 -65.59
N ARG A 45 122.28 3.95 -65.14
CA ARG A 45 122.70 3.83 -63.74
C ARG A 45 121.85 4.70 -62.80
N TYR A 46 121.46 5.90 -63.24
CA TYR A 46 120.55 6.77 -62.50
C TYR A 46 119.13 6.18 -62.48
N ALA A 47 118.65 5.58 -63.57
CA ALA A 47 117.37 4.89 -63.63
C ALA A 47 117.34 3.69 -62.69
N ALA A 48 118.38 2.84 -62.69
CA ALA A 48 118.50 1.70 -61.78
C ALA A 48 118.63 2.15 -60.30
N PHE A 49 119.37 3.23 -60.02
CA PHE A 49 119.43 3.80 -58.67
C PHE A 49 118.08 4.37 -58.23
N LYS A 50 117.37 5.06 -59.13
CA LYS A 50 116.03 5.60 -58.87
C LYS A 50 115.05 4.46 -58.58
N GLU A 51 115.05 3.42 -59.40
CA GLU A 51 114.22 2.22 -59.22
C GLU A 51 114.55 1.49 -57.90
N ALA A 52 115.84 1.30 -57.56
CA ALA A 52 116.25 0.70 -56.30
C ALA A 52 115.88 1.58 -55.07
N THR A 53 115.94 2.90 -55.20
CA THR A 53 115.54 3.84 -54.13
C THR A 53 114.03 3.89 -53.96
N ASP A 54 113.28 3.87 -55.05
CA ASP A 54 111.81 3.79 -55.05
C ASP A 54 111.34 2.44 -54.49
N GLU A 55 111.99 1.33 -54.83
CA GLU A 55 111.74 0.00 -54.26
C GLU A 55 112.10 -0.06 -52.76
N ARG A 56 113.21 0.56 -52.33
CA ARG A 56 113.54 0.66 -50.89
C ARG A 56 112.52 1.52 -50.13
N ARG A 57 112.06 2.63 -50.72
CA ARG A 57 110.99 3.46 -50.16
C ARG A 57 109.70 2.65 -50.00
N ARG A 58 109.28 1.92 -51.04
CA ARG A 58 108.10 1.04 -51.01
C ARG A 58 108.19 0.00 -49.89
N ARG A 59 109.32 -0.70 -49.76
CA ARG A 59 109.53 -1.69 -48.67
C ARG A 59 109.50 -1.08 -47.27
N LEU A 60 110.06 0.12 -47.09
CA LEU A 60 110.02 0.83 -45.81
C LEU A 60 108.61 1.33 -45.47
N GLU A 61 107.84 1.77 -46.46
CA GLU A 61 106.44 2.16 -46.30
C GLU A 61 105.56 0.94 -45.95
N GLU A 62 105.76 -0.19 -46.61
CA GLU A 62 105.13 -1.47 -46.28
C GLU A 62 105.46 -1.92 -44.84
N ALA A 63 106.74 -1.94 -44.47
CA ALA A 63 107.15 -2.27 -43.12
C ALA A 63 106.55 -1.31 -42.07
N LYS A 64 106.48 0.00 -42.36
CA LYS A 64 105.86 1.00 -41.49
C LYS A 64 104.35 0.77 -41.33
N ARG A 65 103.63 0.46 -42.41
CA ARG A 65 102.20 0.14 -42.37
C ARG A 65 101.92 -1.11 -41.53
N TYR A 66 102.74 -2.16 -41.69
CA TYR A 66 102.64 -3.37 -40.87
C TYR A 66 102.88 -3.10 -39.38
N GLN A 67 103.85 -2.24 -39.02
CA GLN A 67 104.10 -1.89 -37.62
C GLN A 67 102.95 -1.10 -36.99
N TYR A 68 102.29 -0.20 -37.72
CA TYR A 68 101.09 0.47 -37.22
C TYR A 68 99.94 -0.51 -37.02
N PHE A 69 99.68 -1.37 -38.01
CA PHE A 69 98.67 -2.41 -37.90
C PHE A 69 98.93 -3.31 -36.69
N LYS A 70 100.17 -3.76 -36.51
CA LYS A 70 100.56 -4.62 -35.39
C LYS A 70 100.33 -3.93 -34.04
N ARG A 71 100.77 -2.67 -33.88
CA ARG A 71 100.54 -1.92 -32.64
C ARG A 71 99.05 -1.81 -32.32
N ASP A 72 98.26 -1.39 -33.31
CA ASP A 72 96.82 -1.17 -33.11
C ASP A 72 96.10 -2.50 -32.82
N ALA A 73 96.53 -3.61 -33.44
CA ALA A 73 96.07 -4.96 -33.15
C ALA A 73 96.45 -5.42 -31.72
N ASP A 74 97.68 -5.18 -31.28
CA ASP A 74 98.16 -5.55 -29.94
C ASP A 74 97.44 -4.75 -28.84
N GLU A 75 97.17 -3.46 -29.09
CA GLU A 75 96.39 -2.59 -28.19
C GLU A 75 94.95 -3.09 -28.06
N LEU A 76 94.31 -3.42 -29.19
CA LEU A 76 92.94 -3.94 -29.20
C LEU A 76 92.84 -5.32 -28.53
N GLU A 77 93.78 -6.23 -28.79
CA GLU A 77 93.85 -7.54 -28.11
C GLU A 77 93.99 -7.37 -26.59
N SER A 78 94.91 -6.50 -26.15
CA SER A 78 95.15 -6.24 -24.73
C SER A 78 93.89 -5.75 -24.03
N TRP A 79 93.17 -4.81 -24.66
CA TRP A 79 91.90 -4.31 -24.14
C TRP A 79 90.84 -5.43 -24.07
N MET A 80 90.71 -6.26 -25.10
CA MET A 80 89.75 -7.37 -25.11
C MET A 80 90.02 -8.37 -23.98
N LEU A 81 91.29 -8.74 -23.77
CA LEU A 81 91.70 -9.66 -22.71
C LEU A 81 91.45 -9.08 -21.31
N GLU A 82 91.73 -7.78 -21.09
CA GLU A 82 91.43 -7.08 -19.84
C GLU A 82 89.93 -7.10 -19.52
N LYS A 83 89.09 -6.80 -20.53
CA LYS A 83 87.63 -6.83 -20.34
C LYS A 83 87.16 -8.24 -20.05
N LEU A 84 87.58 -9.24 -20.82
CA LEU A 84 87.24 -10.65 -20.57
C LEU A 84 87.55 -11.09 -19.14
N GLN A 85 88.70 -10.68 -18.59
CA GLN A 85 89.07 -10.96 -17.21
C GLN A 85 88.15 -10.25 -16.20
N THR A 86 87.76 -9.01 -16.47
CA THR A 86 86.83 -8.25 -15.62
C THR A 86 85.48 -8.96 -15.52
N TYR A 87 84.97 -9.49 -16.64
CA TYR A 87 83.71 -10.24 -16.69
C TYR A 87 83.74 -11.55 -15.93
N GLN A 88 84.88 -12.24 -15.88
CA GLN A 88 84.99 -13.51 -15.15
C GLN A 88 84.91 -13.36 -13.63
N ASN A 89 85.21 -12.18 -13.10
CA ASN A 89 85.33 -11.93 -11.67
C ASN A 89 84.07 -11.29 -11.03
N GLU A 90 83.10 -10.84 -11.83
CA GLU A 90 81.90 -10.17 -11.32
C GLU A 90 80.69 -11.14 -11.25
N ASP A 91 80.02 -11.21 -10.10
CA ASP A 91 78.73 -11.89 -9.97
C ASP A 91 77.56 -10.94 -10.28
N PHE A 92 76.95 -11.18 -11.43
CA PHE A 92 75.88 -10.36 -11.98
C PHE A 92 74.48 -10.72 -11.48
N LYS A 93 74.34 -11.81 -10.72
CA LYS A 93 73.06 -12.22 -10.12
C LYS A 93 72.77 -11.53 -8.79
N ASP A 94 73.81 -10.98 -8.16
CA ASP A 94 73.67 -10.30 -6.87
C ASP A 94 72.90 -8.97 -7.00
N LEU A 95 71.83 -8.87 -6.21
CA LEU A 95 70.87 -7.76 -6.14
C LEU A 95 71.46 -6.50 -5.48
N ALA A 96 72.59 -6.60 -4.77
CA ALA A 96 73.25 -5.46 -4.17
C ALA A 96 73.87 -4.55 -5.23
N ASN A 97 73.71 -3.23 -5.06
CA ASN A 97 74.28 -2.20 -5.93
C ASN A 97 73.87 -2.31 -7.42
N LEU A 98 72.70 -2.89 -7.73
CA LEU A 98 72.21 -3.10 -9.09
C LEU A 98 72.24 -1.82 -9.96
N GLN A 99 71.87 -0.67 -9.39
CA GLN A 99 71.95 0.64 -10.04
C GLN A 99 73.39 0.98 -10.49
N SER A 100 74.38 0.70 -9.64
CA SER A 100 75.80 0.92 -9.93
C SER A 100 76.30 -0.07 -10.99
N LYS A 101 75.91 -1.35 -10.89
CA LYS A 101 76.23 -2.37 -11.90
C LYS A 101 75.68 -1.98 -13.28
N LYS A 102 74.46 -1.42 -13.33
CA LYS A 102 73.85 -0.88 -14.56
C LYS A 102 74.62 0.28 -15.15
N GLN A 103 75.01 1.27 -14.34
CA GLN A 103 75.81 2.39 -14.81
C GLN A 103 77.16 1.95 -15.37
N LYS A 104 77.85 1.02 -14.70
CA LYS A 104 79.11 0.44 -15.17
C LYS A 104 78.94 -0.29 -16.51
N HIS A 105 77.85 -1.04 -16.68
CA HIS A 105 77.55 -1.73 -17.93
C HIS A 105 77.26 -0.76 -19.09
N GLN A 106 76.53 0.32 -18.83
CA GLN A 106 76.28 1.38 -19.82
C GLN A 106 77.56 2.12 -20.23
N ALA A 107 78.51 2.32 -19.30
CA ALA A 107 79.81 2.87 -19.66
C ALA A 107 80.58 1.90 -20.58
N LEU A 108 80.52 0.60 -20.30
CA LEU A 108 81.16 -0.43 -21.09
C LEU A 108 80.49 -0.62 -22.47
N GLU A 109 79.19 -0.39 -22.60
CA GLU A 109 78.47 -0.29 -23.89
C GLU A 109 79.10 0.75 -24.81
N LEU A 110 79.46 1.92 -24.28
CA LEU A 110 80.12 2.99 -25.04
C LEU A 110 81.54 2.61 -25.43
N GLU A 111 82.29 1.97 -24.53
CA GLU A 111 83.64 1.47 -24.81
C GLU A 111 83.63 0.39 -25.91
N VAL A 112 82.71 -0.59 -25.83
CA VAL A 112 82.54 -1.63 -26.86
C VAL A 112 82.17 -1.01 -28.20
N LYS A 113 81.30 0.00 -28.23
CA LYS A 113 80.95 0.71 -29.46
C LYS A 113 82.18 1.38 -30.08
N ALA A 114 82.97 2.10 -29.29
CA ALA A 114 84.18 2.76 -29.77
C ALA A 114 85.21 1.74 -30.29
N GLN A 115 85.40 0.62 -29.60
CA GLN A 115 86.35 -0.41 -30.04
C GLN A 115 85.88 -1.22 -31.25
N SER A 116 84.57 -1.31 -31.49
CA SER A 116 84.04 -1.85 -32.74
C SER A 116 84.44 -1.01 -33.95
N GLU A 117 84.53 0.31 -33.79
CA GLU A 117 84.99 1.22 -34.86
C GLU A 117 86.49 1.06 -35.11
N THR A 118 87.28 0.89 -34.04
CA THR A 118 88.72 0.56 -34.11
C THR A 118 88.96 -0.74 -34.87
N LEU A 119 88.22 -1.81 -34.53
CA LEU A 119 88.30 -3.10 -35.21
C LEU A 119 87.95 -2.98 -36.71
N ALA A 120 86.89 -2.25 -37.05
CA ALA A 120 86.53 -2.01 -38.45
C ALA A 120 87.60 -1.22 -39.23
N SER A 121 88.29 -0.28 -38.57
CA SER A 121 89.43 0.43 -39.16
C SER A 121 90.64 -0.49 -39.35
N LEU A 122 90.91 -1.38 -38.40
CA LEU A 122 91.94 -2.41 -38.47
C LEU A 122 91.67 -3.40 -39.61
N ASP A 123 90.43 -3.87 -39.74
CA ASP A 123 89.99 -4.74 -40.83
C ASP A 123 90.24 -4.08 -42.18
N LYS A 124 89.76 -2.84 -42.35
CA LYS A 124 89.99 -2.08 -43.58
C LYS A 124 91.48 -1.95 -43.90
N SER A 125 92.29 -1.56 -42.92
CA SER A 125 93.74 -1.41 -43.12
C SER A 125 94.42 -2.75 -43.41
N GLY A 126 93.99 -3.83 -42.77
CA GLY A 126 94.53 -5.17 -42.95
C GLY A 126 94.20 -5.76 -44.32
N GLU A 127 92.93 -5.67 -44.72
CA GLU A 127 92.43 -6.10 -46.04
C GLU A 127 93.07 -5.31 -47.20
N GLU A 128 93.26 -4.00 -47.02
CA GLU A 128 93.99 -3.17 -47.99
C GLU A 128 95.44 -3.65 -48.18
N MET A 129 96.15 -4.01 -47.10
CA MET A 129 97.50 -4.58 -47.19
C MET A 129 97.49 -5.97 -47.82
N ILE A 130 96.49 -6.81 -47.53
CA ILE A 130 96.35 -8.14 -48.11
C ILE A 130 96.09 -8.05 -49.62
N SER A 131 95.18 -7.18 -50.06
CA SER A 131 94.83 -6.99 -51.47
C SER A 131 95.98 -6.39 -52.30
N GLN A 132 96.86 -5.60 -51.67
CA GLN A 132 98.09 -5.09 -52.29
C GLN A 132 99.25 -6.11 -52.31
N ASN A 133 98.99 -7.37 -51.92
CA ASN A 133 99.97 -8.46 -51.88
C ASN A 133 101.20 -8.12 -51.02
N HIS A 134 100.95 -7.48 -49.86
CA HIS A 134 101.96 -7.11 -48.88
C HIS A 134 102.77 -8.32 -48.39
N TYR A 135 104.06 -8.15 -48.06
CA TYR A 135 104.93 -9.27 -47.69
C TYR A 135 104.45 -10.08 -46.46
N ALA A 136 103.67 -9.45 -45.57
CA ALA A 136 103.14 -10.05 -44.35
C ALA A 136 101.63 -10.44 -44.43
N SER A 137 101.05 -10.57 -45.63
CA SER A 137 99.61 -10.79 -45.80
C SER A 137 99.03 -12.00 -45.03
N GLU A 138 99.77 -13.10 -44.93
CA GLU A 138 99.33 -14.29 -44.18
C GLU A 138 99.29 -14.05 -42.67
N ILE A 139 100.32 -13.37 -42.13
CA ILE A 139 100.40 -13.01 -40.72
C ILE A 139 99.30 -12.01 -40.34
N ILE A 140 99.05 -11.01 -41.20
CA ILE A 140 97.97 -10.03 -41.01
C ILE A 140 96.62 -10.73 -40.98
N ARG A 141 96.38 -11.68 -41.90
CA ARG A 141 95.12 -12.44 -41.96
C ARG A 141 94.87 -13.25 -40.69
N ASN A 142 95.84 -14.07 -40.29
CA ASN A 142 95.72 -14.86 -39.07
C ASN A 142 95.50 -13.97 -37.84
N ARG A 143 96.17 -12.81 -37.78
CA ARG A 143 96.01 -11.85 -36.68
C ARG A 143 94.60 -11.23 -36.64
N LEU A 144 94.02 -10.90 -37.79
CA LEU A 144 92.63 -10.43 -37.86
C LEU A 144 91.67 -11.55 -37.42
N ASP A 145 91.86 -12.77 -37.91
CA ASP A 145 91.03 -13.93 -37.53
C ASP A 145 91.07 -14.16 -36.00
N ASP A 146 92.25 -14.09 -35.37
CA ASP A 146 92.42 -14.21 -33.92
C ASP A 146 91.69 -13.07 -33.16
N LEU A 147 91.79 -11.83 -33.66
CA LEU A 147 91.09 -10.67 -33.08
C LEU A 147 89.58 -10.81 -33.20
N HIS A 148 89.05 -11.26 -34.34
CA HIS A 148 87.62 -11.51 -34.52
C HIS A 148 87.13 -12.61 -33.59
N ALA A 149 87.88 -13.70 -33.42
CA ALA A 149 87.53 -14.77 -32.49
C ALA A 149 87.48 -14.28 -31.02
N LEU A 150 88.45 -13.43 -30.61
CA LEU A 150 88.43 -12.81 -29.28
C LEU A 150 87.28 -11.81 -29.12
N TRP A 151 87.00 -11.03 -30.17
CA TRP A 151 85.89 -10.07 -30.20
C TRP A 151 84.55 -10.78 -30.06
N ASP A 152 84.32 -11.87 -30.80
CA ASP A 152 83.12 -12.67 -30.72
C ASP A 152 82.91 -13.26 -29.33
N LYS A 153 83.99 -13.75 -28.70
CA LYS A 153 83.94 -14.24 -27.31
C LYS A 153 83.58 -13.14 -26.32
N LEU A 154 84.17 -11.96 -26.44
CA LEU A 154 83.85 -10.80 -25.61
C LEU A 154 82.40 -10.36 -25.83
N MET A 155 81.94 -10.30 -27.08
CA MET A 155 80.58 -9.92 -27.42
C MET A 155 79.54 -10.93 -26.92
N ALA A 156 79.83 -12.23 -26.94
CA ALA A 156 78.97 -13.25 -26.35
C ALA A 156 78.81 -13.03 -24.84
N MET A 157 79.91 -12.81 -24.11
CA MET A 157 79.88 -12.51 -22.67
C MET A 157 79.18 -11.18 -22.36
N PHE A 158 79.44 -10.16 -23.15
CA PHE A 158 78.82 -8.84 -23.04
C PHE A 158 77.30 -8.93 -23.21
N ARG A 159 76.82 -9.62 -24.25
CA ARG A 159 75.39 -9.83 -24.52
C ARG A 159 74.72 -10.59 -23.38
N GLU A 160 75.39 -11.61 -22.84
CA GLU A 160 74.86 -12.36 -21.70
C GLU A 160 74.79 -11.51 -20.43
N LYS A 161 75.79 -10.66 -20.16
CA LYS A 161 75.71 -9.68 -19.05
C LYS A 161 74.56 -8.70 -19.24
N SER A 162 74.40 -8.13 -20.43
CA SER A 162 73.26 -7.24 -20.75
C SER A 162 71.93 -7.93 -20.46
N ARG A 163 71.79 -9.19 -20.89
CA ARG A 163 70.59 -10.00 -20.68
C ARG A 163 70.32 -10.23 -19.20
N LEU A 164 71.29 -10.74 -18.45
CA LEU A 164 71.15 -11.05 -17.01
C LEU A 164 70.85 -9.80 -16.16
N LEU A 165 71.50 -8.67 -16.46
CA LEU A 165 71.28 -7.42 -15.74
C LEU A 165 69.87 -6.88 -15.98
N ASN A 166 69.40 -6.91 -17.24
CA ASN A 166 68.03 -6.50 -17.57
C ASN A 166 67.01 -7.43 -16.89
N LEU A 167 67.23 -8.74 -16.94
CA LEU A 167 66.37 -9.73 -16.30
C LEU A 167 66.29 -9.52 -14.78
N THR A 168 67.42 -9.23 -14.13
CA THR A 168 67.47 -8.91 -12.69
C THR A 168 66.71 -7.62 -12.36
N LEU A 169 66.78 -6.59 -13.23
CA LEU A 169 66.00 -5.36 -13.07
C LEU A 169 64.51 -5.61 -13.19
N GLU A 170 64.09 -6.40 -14.18
CA GLU A 170 62.69 -6.78 -14.36
C GLU A 170 62.17 -7.59 -13.17
N TYR A 171 62.99 -8.49 -12.61
CA TYR A 171 62.64 -9.25 -11.41
C TYR A 171 62.44 -8.35 -10.18
N VAL A 172 63.31 -7.36 -9.94
CA VAL A 172 63.14 -6.40 -8.84
C VAL A 172 61.88 -5.56 -9.01
N GLN A 173 61.57 -5.14 -10.24
CA GLN A 173 60.34 -4.41 -10.54
C GLN A 173 59.10 -5.29 -10.30
N PHE A 174 59.15 -6.57 -10.68
CA PHE A 174 58.12 -7.55 -10.38
C PHE A 174 57.90 -7.70 -8.87
N LEU A 175 58.96 -7.88 -8.07
CA LEU A 175 58.85 -8.00 -6.61
C LEU A 175 58.20 -6.77 -5.98
N ARG A 176 58.60 -5.57 -6.41
CA ARG A 176 57.98 -4.33 -5.93
C ARG A 176 56.47 -4.28 -6.25
N ARG A 177 56.07 -4.68 -7.46
CA ARG A 177 54.65 -4.73 -7.84
C ARG A 177 53.87 -5.75 -7.01
N VAL A 178 54.49 -6.89 -6.70
CA VAL A 178 53.94 -7.91 -5.78
C VAL A 178 53.74 -7.34 -4.38
N ASP A 179 54.75 -6.68 -3.82
CA ASP A 179 54.65 -6.09 -2.48
C ASP A 179 53.58 -4.99 -2.40
N GLU A 180 53.48 -4.15 -3.44
CA GLU A 180 52.46 -3.10 -3.54
C GLU A 180 51.03 -3.67 -3.53
N ILE A 181 50.77 -4.74 -4.30
CA ILE A 181 49.43 -5.34 -4.32
C ILE A 181 49.13 -6.11 -3.03
N LEU A 182 50.11 -6.82 -2.46
CA LEU A 182 49.93 -7.53 -1.19
C LEU A 182 49.68 -6.57 -0.03
N PHE A 183 50.34 -5.41 -0.02
CA PHE A 183 50.07 -4.36 0.96
C PHE A 183 48.62 -3.84 0.84
N TRP A 184 48.19 -3.54 -0.38
CA TRP A 184 46.81 -3.11 -0.63
C TRP A 184 45.78 -4.18 -0.22
N ILE A 185 46.04 -5.46 -0.53
CA ILE A 185 45.15 -6.57 -0.14
C ILE A 185 45.02 -6.61 1.39
N ARG A 186 46.12 -6.55 2.14
CA ARG A 186 46.08 -6.57 3.62
C ARG A 186 45.29 -5.39 4.19
N GLU A 187 45.45 -4.19 3.62
CA GLU A 187 44.64 -3.03 4.02
C GLU A 187 43.14 -3.30 3.77
N LYS A 188 42.78 -3.79 2.58
CA LYS A 188 41.37 -4.06 2.26
C LYS A 188 40.78 -5.28 2.95
N GLU A 189 41.59 -6.25 3.35
CA GLU A 189 41.14 -7.35 4.23
C GLU A 189 40.60 -6.80 5.55
N THR A 190 41.25 -5.78 6.14
CA THR A 190 40.73 -5.14 7.36
C THR A 190 39.40 -4.41 7.12
N PHE A 191 39.23 -3.79 5.96
CA PHE A 191 37.97 -3.16 5.58
C PHE A 191 36.85 -4.19 5.42
N VAL A 192 37.09 -5.30 4.68
CA VAL A 192 36.03 -6.27 4.41
C VAL A 192 35.66 -7.12 5.63
N THR A 193 36.58 -7.28 6.58
CA THR A 193 36.36 -8.05 7.83
C THR A 193 35.69 -7.27 8.95
N SER A 194 35.44 -5.97 8.78
CA SER A 194 34.73 -5.16 9.78
C SER A 194 33.35 -5.76 10.13
N GLU A 195 33.00 -5.83 11.41
CA GLU A 195 31.70 -6.33 11.88
C GLU A 195 30.63 -5.23 12.02
N GLU A 196 30.91 -4.03 11.52
CA GLU A 196 29.94 -2.94 11.47
C GLU A 196 29.04 -3.08 10.23
N PHE A 197 27.74 -3.31 10.47
CA PHE A 197 26.75 -3.50 9.41
C PHE A 197 25.66 -2.41 9.37
N GLY A 198 25.71 -1.41 10.26
CA GLY A 198 24.75 -0.31 10.32
C GLY A 198 23.72 -0.46 11.44
N GLN A 199 23.33 0.66 12.05
CA GLN A 199 22.37 0.72 13.17
C GLN A 199 20.95 1.06 12.70
N ASP A 200 20.85 1.75 11.58
CA ASP A 200 19.64 2.15 10.88
C ASP A 200 19.85 1.97 9.37
N LEU A 201 18.80 2.18 8.58
CA LEU A 201 18.84 1.93 7.14
C LEU A 201 19.81 2.89 6.43
N GLU A 202 19.82 4.16 6.79
CA GLU A 202 20.67 5.19 6.20
C GLU A 202 22.17 4.88 6.41
N HIS A 203 22.53 4.36 7.58
CA HIS A 203 23.88 3.90 7.87
C HIS A 203 24.24 2.66 7.04
N VAL A 204 23.34 1.68 6.91
CA VAL A 204 23.59 0.49 6.05
C VAL A 204 23.81 0.92 4.59
N GLU A 205 22.96 1.81 4.06
CA GLU A 205 23.08 2.34 2.68
C GLU A 205 24.42 3.07 2.48
N THR A 206 24.89 3.81 3.49
CA THR A 206 26.21 4.45 3.47
C THR A 206 27.34 3.41 3.42
N LEU A 207 27.24 2.32 4.19
CA LEU A 207 28.21 1.23 4.18
C LEU A 207 28.19 0.45 2.85
N GLN A 208 27.02 0.23 2.26
CA GLN A 208 26.87 -0.37 0.93
C GLN A 208 27.54 0.50 -0.14
N LYS A 209 27.34 1.82 -0.11
CA LYS A 209 28.02 2.74 -1.04
C LYS A 209 29.54 2.66 -0.93
N LYS A 210 30.08 2.62 0.29
CA LYS A 210 31.53 2.41 0.51
C LYS A 210 32.00 1.05 0.00
N TYR A 211 31.16 0.01 0.14
CA TYR A 211 31.45 -1.31 -0.41
C TYR A 211 31.47 -1.31 -1.95
N ASP A 212 30.55 -0.60 -2.60
CA ASP A 212 30.52 -0.46 -4.06
C ASP A 212 31.76 0.28 -4.59
N GLU A 213 32.25 1.27 -3.86
CA GLU A 213 33.54 1.92 -4.15
C GLU A 213 34.71 0.93 -4.04
N PHE A 214 34.72 0.10 -2.99
CA PHE A 214 35.69 -0.99 -2.84
C PHE A 214 35.61 -2.02 -3.98
N VAL A 215 34.42 -2.39 -4.46
CA VAL A 215 34.27 -3.34 -5.57
C VAL A 215 34.91 -2.80 -6.85
N LYS A 216 34.72 -1.51 -7.16
CA LYS A 216 35.38 -0.87 -8.30
C LYS A 216 36.90 -0.86 -8.15
N ASP A 217 37.39 -0.57 -6.95
CA ASP A 217 38.82 -0.63 -6.66
C ASP A 217 39.36 -2.06 -6.81
N LEU A 218 38.61 -3.07 -6.37
CA LEU A 218 38.98 -4.48 -6.49
C LEU A 218 39.09 -4.91 -7.96
N GLU A 219 38.11 -4.57 -8.80
CA GLU A 219 38.17 -4.87 -10.24
C GLU A 219 39.42 -4.26 -10.91
N TYR A 220 39.77 -3.02 -10.54
CA TYR A 220 41.00 -2.39 -11.01
C TYR A 220 42.27 -3.13 -10.56
N GLN A 221 42.32 -3.58 -9.30
CA GLN A 221 43.46 -4.34 -8.78
C GLN A 221 43.54 -5.75 -9.37
N GLU A 222 42.42 -6.40 -9.70
CA GLU A 222 42.43 -7.67 -10.44
C GLU A 222 43.11 -7.50 -11.82
N GLY A 223 42.87 -6.38 -12.50
CA GLY A 223 43.60 -6.02 -13.72
C GLY A 223 45.11 -5.88 -13.49
N ARG A 224 45.51 -5.16 -12.43
CA ARG A 224 46.93 -5.03 -12.05
C ARG A 224 47.56 -6.38 -11.67
N ALA A 225 46.82 -7.26 -11.03
CA ALA A 225 47.26 -8.62 -10.69
C ALA A 225 47.49 -9.46 -11.96
N ALA A 226 46.60 -9.35 -12.96
CA ALA A 226 46.77 -10.03 -14.23
C ALA A 226 48.08 -9.62 -14.93
N GLU A 227 48.43 -8.33 -14.92
CA GLU A 227 49.73 -7.88 -15.43
C GLU A 227 50.92 -8.45 -14.64
N ILE A 228 50.80 -8.59 -13.32
CA ILE A 228 51.82 -9.26 -12.49
C ILE A 228 51.95 -10.74 -12.86
N TYR A 229 50.84 -11.42 -13.15
CA TYR A 229 50.83 -12.82 -13.57
C TYR A 229 51.50 -13.01 -14.92
N THR A 230 51.20 -12.15 -15.91
CA THR A 230 51.86 -12.17 -17.22
C THR A 230 53.35 -11.93 -17.06
N LYS A 231 53.76 -10.95 -16.25
CA LYS A 231 55.18 -10.66 -16.04
C LYS A 231 55.91 -11.79 -15.31
N ALA A 232 55.25 -12.47 -14.37
CA ALA A 232 55.80 -13.66 -13.73
C ALA A 232 56.02 -14.78 -14.76
N ASP A 233 55.07 -15.03 -15.66
CA ASP A 233 55.18 -16.06 -16.70
C ASP A 233 56.32 -15.78 -17.69
N GLU A 234 56.54 -14.51 -18.05
CA GLU A 234 57.70 -14.08 -18.84
C GLU A 234 59.02 -14.35 -18.08
N LEU A 235 59.10 -13.96 -16.81
CA LEU A 235 60.30 -14.11 -16.00
C LEU A 235 60.67 -15.57 -15.73
N ILE A 236 59.69 -16.46 -15.58
CA ILE A 236 59.88 -17.90 -15.37
C ILE A 236 60.61 -18.55 -16.55
N GLN A 237 60.37 -18.09 -17.78
CA GLN A 237 61.03 -18.68 -18.97
C GLN A 237 62.52 -18.34 -19.06
N GLU A 238 62.94 -17.22 -18.47
CA GLU A 238 64.28 -16.65 -18.66
C GLU A 238 65.18 -16.76 -17.41
N LEU A 239 64.58 -16.88 -16.21
CA LEU A 239 65.31 -16.93 -14.93
C LEU A 239 65.68 -18.36 -14.52
N PRO A 240 66.91 -18.58 -14.01
CA PRO A 240 67.29 -19.86 -13.39
C PRO A 240 66.54 -20.18 -12.09
N GLU A 241 65.99 -19.16 -11.42
CA GLU A 241 65.33 -19.24 -10.09
C GLU A 241 63.79 -19.13 -10.23
N GLU A 242 63.22 -19.88 -11.17
CA GLU A 242 61.78 -19.87 -11.49
C GLU A 242 60.85 -20.11 -10.29
N THR A 243 61.30 -20.91 -9.31
CA THR A 243 60.49 -21.29 -8.14
C THR A 243 60.10 -20.10 -7.28
N LEU A 244 60.99 -19.12 -7.11
CA LEU A 244 60.72 -17.93 -6.30
C LEU A 244 59.67 -17.03 -6.96
N VAL A 245 59.74 -16.88 -8.28
CA VAL A 245 58.76 -16.13 -9.07
C VAL A 245 57.39 -16.82 -9.00
N MET A 246 57.36 -18.14 -9.14
CA MET A 246 56.14 -18.94 -9.00
C MET A 246 55.52 -18.80 -7.61
N ASP A 247 56.33 -18.87 -6.55
CA ASP A 247 55.86 -18.72 -5.17
C ASP A 247 55.25 -17.33 -4.93
N LYS A 248 55.89 -16.27 -5.45
CA LYS A 248 55.38 -14.89 -5.37
C LYS A 248 54.08 -14.69 -6.18
N LYS A 249 54.00 -15.27 -7.38
CA LYS A 249 52.77 -15.29 -8.18
C LYS A 249 51.64 -15.98 -7.41
N ARG A 250 51.92 -17.15 -6.83
CA ARG A 250 50.94 -17.91 -6.02
C ARG A 250 50.49 -17.13 -4.80
N GLU A 251 51.41 -16.44 -4.10
CA GLU A 251 51.09 -15.60 -2.93
C GLU A 251 50.04 -14.54 -3.26
N VAL A 252 50.20 -13.83 -4.40
CA VAL A 252 49.23 -12.82 -4.87
C VAL A 252 47.89 -13.47 -5.24
N GLN A 253 47.91 -14.60 -5.97
CA GLN A 253 46.69 -15.31 -6.37
C GLN A 253 45.86 -15.74 -5.16
N GLU A 254 46.49 -16.39 -4.19
CA GLU A 254 45.80 -16.85 -2.99
C GLU A 254 45.31 -15.68 -2.13
N ALA A 255 46.09 -14.60 -2.00
CA ALA A 255 45.67 -13.42 -1.25
C ALA A 255 44.47 -12.70 -1.89
N LEU A 256 44.47 -12.59 -3.22
CA LEU A 256 43.37 -11.98 -3.95
C LEU A 256 42.09 -12.83 -3.86
N GLU A 257 42.20 -14.16 -3.98
CA GLU A 257 41.04 -15.04 -3.85
C GLU A 257 40.47 -15.01 -2.42
N ARG A 258 41.33 -15.00 -1.39
CA ARG A 258 40.90 -14.80 0.00
C ARG A 258 40.16 -13.47 0.18
N LEU A 259 40.67 -12.37 -0.38
CA LEU A 259 40.00 -11.07 -0.31
C LEU A 259 38.62 -11.12 -1.00
N LYS A 260 38.49 -11.79 -2.15
CA LYS A 260 37.22 -11.98 -2.87
C LYS A 260 36.22 -12.81 -2.06
N ASP A 261 36.68 -13.87 -1.42
CA ASP A 261 35.85 -14.67 -0.50
C ASP A 261 35.32 -13.83 0.66
N LEU A 262 36.19 -13.02 1.29
CA LEU A 262 35.81 -12.12 2.39
C LEU A 262 34.87 -11.00 1.92
N ALA A 263 35.11 -10.43 0.74
CA ALA A 263 34.24 -9.45 0.10
C ALA A 263 32.83 -10.01 -0.12
N ARG A 264 32.71 -11.20 -0.72
CA ARG A 264 31.42 -11.89 -0.91
C ARG A 264 30.66 -12.09 0.41
N LYS A 265 31.35 -12.51 1.47
CA LYS A 265 30.76 -12.65 2.82
C LYS A 265 30.27 -11.32 3.38
N ARG A 266 31.04 -10.23 3.21
CA ARG A 266 30.61 -8.90 3.65
C ARG A 266 29.40 -8.39 2.88
N GLN A 267 29.39 -8.56 1.56
CA GLN A 267 28.27 -8.16 0.71
C GLN A 267 26.98 -8.81 1.18
N GLN A 268 27.02 -10.13 1.42
CA GLN A 268 25.87 -10.87 1.92
C GLN A 268 25.38 -10.31 3.26
N LYS A 269 26.28 -10.09 4.23
CA LYS A 269 25.89 -9.53 5.54
C LYS A 269 25.35 -8.10 5.45
N LEU A 270 25.92 -7.25 4.59
CA LEU A 270 25.39 -5.89 4.35
C LEU A 270 24.01 -5.91 3.67
N PHE A 271 23.77 -6.88 2.80
CA PHE A 271 22.46 -7.09 2.19
C PHE A 271 21.43 -7.55 3.22
N GLU A 272 21.77 -8.56 4.03
CA GLU A 272 20.93 -9.05 5.13
C GLU A 272 20.59 -7.94 6.13
N ALA A 273 21.59 -7.14 6.55
CA ALA A 273 21.38 -6.00 7.44
C ALA A 273 20.44 -4.95 6.82
N HIS A 274 20.57 -4.67 5.52
CA HIS A 274 19.69 -3.75 4.80
C HIS A 274 18.24 -4.24 4.77
N GLU A 275 18.01 -5.53 4.48
CA GLU A 275 16.65 -6.09 4.48
C GLU A 275 16.00 -5.97 5.86
N ILE A 276 16.75 -6.26 6.93
CA ILE A 276 16.26 -6.17 8.31
C ILE A 276 15.94 -4.72 8.70
N GLN A 277 16.83 -3.77 8.41
CA GLN A 277 16.61 -2.36 8.74
C GLN A 277 15.46 -1.76 7.94
N ARG A 278 15.30 -2.16 6.67
CA ARG A 278 14.14 -1.79 5.85
C ARG A 278 12.84 -2.30 6.49
N PHE A 279 12.81 -3.58 6.89
CA PHE A 279 11.66 -4.18 7.57
C PHE A 279 11.29 -3.42 8.85
N PHE A 280 12.27 -3.10 9.72
CA PHE A 280 12.00 -2.35 10.95
C PHE A 280 11.42 -0.97 10.67
N ARG A 281 12.02 -0.21 9.75
CA ARG A 281 11.55 1.13 9.34
C ARG A 281 10.12 1.09 8.81
N ASP A 282 9.82 0.14 7.94
CA ASP A 282 8.51 0.05 7.28
C ASP A 282 7.43 -0.44 8.27
N THR A 283 7.81 -1.33 9.19
CA THR A 283 6.96 -1.73 10.32
C THR A 283 6.67 -0.56 11.26
N ASP A 284 7.67 0.25 11.62
CA ASP A 284 7.49 1.41 12.50
C ASP A 284 6.60 2.50 11.91
N LYS A 285 6.74 2.75 10.60
CA LYS A 285 5.82 3.63 9.87
C LYS A 285 4.38 3.11 9.96
N THR A 286 4.22 1.79 9.84
CA THR A 286 2.90 1.18 9.87
C THR A 286 2.28 1.21 11.28
N ILE A 287 3.07 0.94 12.33
CA ILE A 287 2.62 1.08 13.72
C ILE A 287 2.24 2.53 14.03
N SER A 288 3.06 3.49 13.63
CA SER A 288 2.77 4.92 13.83
C SER A 288 1.46 5.34 13.18
N TRP A 289 1.23 4.82 11.97
CA TRP A 289 -0.01 5.03 11.23
C TRP A 289 -1.23 4.37 11.92
N ILE A 290 -1.10 3.14 12.43
CA ILE A 290 -2.15 2.47 13.23
C ILE A 290 -2.50 3.31 14.46
N ASN A 291 -1.49 3.81 15.17
CA ASN A 291 -1.68 4.66 16.35
C ASN A 291 -2.40 5.97 16.00
N GLU A 292 -2.04 6.62 14.88
CA GLU A 292 -2.72 7.82 14.39
C GLU A 292 -4.22 7.59 14.15
N LYS A 293 -4.59 6.44 13.55
CA LYS A 293 -5.99 6.08 13.29
C LYS A 293 -6.76 5.60 14.51
N SER A 294 -6.08 5.08 15.52
CA SER A 294 -6.71 4.65 16.77
C SER A 294 -7.24 5.84 17.58
N ILE A 295 -6.63 7.02 17.46
CA ILE A 295 -7.03 8.23 18.20
C ILE A 295 -8.50 8.62 17.93
N PRO A 296 -8.95 8.85 16.69
CA PRO A 296 -10.34 9.25 16.43
C PRO A 296 -11.36 8.15 16.77
N LEU A 297 -10.96 6.87 16.77
CA LEU A 297 -11.81 5.76 17.17
C LEU A 297 -12.02 5.69 18.69
N SER A 298 -11.06 6.23 19.47
CA SER A 298 -11.10 6.23 20.94
C SER A 298 -12.00 7.32 21.54
N VAL A 299 -12.53 8.24 20.71
CA VAL A 299 -13.40 9.33 21.20
C VAL A 299 -14.84 8.86 21.25
N GLU A 300 -15.35 8.65 22.45
CA GLU A 300 -16.77 8.40 22.71
C GLU A 300 -17.59 9.68 22.50
N ASP A 301 -18.30 9.76 21.38
CA ASP A 301 -19.32 10.78 21.16
C ASP A 301 -20.53 10.12 20.51
N CYS A 302 -21.68 10.28 21.15
CA CYS A 302 -22.99 9.97 20.59
C CYS A 302 -23.77 11.28 20.57
N GLY A 303 -24.06 11.73 19.35
CA GLY A 303 -24.78 12.98 19.09
C GLY A 303 -26.07 13.06 19.92
N ARG A 304 -26.41 14.28 20.31
CA ARG A 304 -27.53 14.55 21.21
C ARG A 304 -28.88 14.61 20.49
N ASP A 305 -28.87 14.62 19.17
CA ASP A 305 -30.05 14.71 18.32
C ASP A 305 -29.83 13.94 17.00
N LEU A 306 -30.92 13.69 16.27
CA LEU A 306 -30.86 12.93 15.02
C LEU A 306 -29.94 13.58 13.97
N VAL A 307 -29.83 14.91 13.94
CA VAL A 307 -29.01 15.64 12.96
C VAL A 307 -27.52 15.44 13.26
N SER A 308 -27.12 15.55 14.53
CA SER A 308 -25.76 15.30 15.00
C SER A 308 -25.39 13.83 14.85
N VAL A 309 -26.32 12.91 15.08
CA VAL A 309 -26.09 11.46 14.86
C VAL A 309 -26.00 11.12 13.37
N GLN A 310 -26.80 11.73 12.49
CA GLN A 310 -26.64 11.58 11.03
C GLN A 310 -25.32 12.19 10.52
N ALA A 311 -24.89 13.31 11.08
CA ALA A 311 -23.58 13.89 10.76
C ALA A 311 -22.43 12.98 11.23
N LEU A 312 -22.58 12.34 12.39
CA LEU A 312 -21.65 11.34 12.91
C LEU A 312 -21.66 10.06 12.04
N GLN A 313 -22.83 9.60 11.57
CA GLN A 313 -22.93 8.48 10.64
C GLN A 313 -22.18 8.77 9.33
N ARG A 314 -22.36 9.94 8.72
CA ARG A 314 -21.62 10.31 7.50
C ARG A 314 -20.11 10.37 7.74
N LYS A 315 -19.68 10.79 8.94
CA LYS A 315 -18.27 10.73 9.35
C LYS A 315 -17.81 9.29 9.54
N HIS A 316 -18.65 8.42 10.11
CA HIS A 316 -18.38 7.00 10.24
C HIS A 316 -18.26 6.33 8.86
N GLU A 317 -19.23 6.49 7.97
CA GLU A 317 -19.19 5.98 6.58
C GLU A 317 -18.00 6.53 5.78
N ALA A 318 -17.58 7.77 6.04
CA ALA A 318 -16.35 8.32 5.47
C ALA A 318 -15.11 7.60 6.03
N LEU A 319 -15.09 7.36 7.33
CA LEU A 319 -14.05 6.58 8.01
C LEU A 319 -14.05 5.11 7.57
N GLU A 320 -15.22 4.50 7.32
CA GLU A 320 -15.37 3.14 6.78
C GLU A 320 -14.82 3.07 5.36
N ARG A 321 -15.08 4.08 4.53
CA ARG A 321 -14.48 4.18 3.19
C ARG A 321 -12.97 4.38 3.26
N ASP A 322 -12.49 5.22 4.17
CA ASP A 322 -11.06 5.40 4.40
C ASP A 322 -10.42 4.08 4.87
N LEU A 323 -11.14 3.27 5.68
CA LEU A 323 -10.70 1.96 6.18
C LEU A 323 -10.84 0.81 5.19
N ALA A 324 -11.81 0.85 4.29
CA ALA A 324 -11.91 -0.08 3.16
C ALA A 324 -10.80 0.18 2.14
N ALA A 325 -10.43 1.45 1.90
CA ALA A 325 -9.23 1.83 1.13
C ALA A 325 -7.92 1.39 1.82
N LEU A 326 -8.02 0.83 3.01
CA LEU A 326 -6.96 0.40 3.90
C LEU A 326 -6.79 -1.12 3.91
N GLU A 327 -7.66 -1.85 3.23
CA GLU A 327 -7.47 -3.26 2.88
C GLU A 327 -6.15 -3.45 2.10
N ASP A 328 -5.76 -2.48 1.28
CA ASP A 328 -4.43 -2.41 0.64
C ASP A 328 -3.30 -2.30 1.66
N LYS A 329 -3.50 -1.59 2.77
CA LYS A 329 -2.52 -1.46 3.87
C LYS A 329 -2.48 -2.71 4.74
N VAL A 330 -3.62 -3.38 4.94
CA VAL A 330 -3.70 -4.71 5.60
C VAL A 330 -3.00 -5.77 4.76
N THR A 331 -3.09 -5.66 3.43
CA THR A 331 -2.31 -6.48 2.50
C THR A 331 -0.83 -6.15 2.60
N GLN A 332 -0.47 -4.86 2.71
CA GLN A 332 0.91 -4.41 2.92
C GLN A 332 1.48 -4.85 4.28
N LEU A 333 0.64 -4.93 5.31
CA LEU A 333 0.93 -5.51 6.63
C LEU A 333 1.21 -7.02 6.51
N GLY A 334 0.38 -7.74 5.76
CA GLY A 334 0.61 -9.15 5.42
C GLY A 334 1.95 -9.35 4.72
N ALA A 335 2.28 -8.48 3.76
CA ALA A 335 3.58 -8.51 3.09
C ALA A 335 4.76 -8.25 4.04
N CYS A 336 4.62 -7.31 5.00
CA CYS A 336 5.64 -7.09 6.03
C CYS A 336 5.79 -8.33 6.93
N MET A 337 4.70 -8.99 7.30
CA MET A 337 4.73 -10.22 8.10
C MET A 337 5.39 -11.38 7.34
N GLU A 338 5.09 -11.55 6.05
CA GLU A 338 5.77 -12.53 5.19
C GLU A 338 7.26 -12.21 5.02
N GLU A 339 7.63 -10.93 4.90
CA GLU A 339 9.02 -10.50 4.87
C GLU A 339 9.74 -10.80 6.19
N GLY A 340 9.14 -10.48 7.33
CA GLY A 340 9.66 -10.82 8.65
C GLY A 340 9.83 -12.33 8.84
N GLN A 341 8.83 -13.13 8.45
CA GLN A 341 8.90 -14.59 8.53
C GLN A 341 10.02 -15.16 7.66
N ARG A 342 10.17 -14.67 6.42
CA ARG A 342 11.26 -15.07 5.53
C ARG A 342 12.64 -14.76 6.13
N LEU A 343 12.79 -13.62 6.79
CA LEU A 343 14.04 -13.24 7.46
C LEU A 343 14.33 -14.13 8.69
N VAL A 344 13.30 -14.55 9.41
CA VAL A 344 13.41 -15.50 10.53
C VAL A 344 13.80 -16.90 10.04
N ASP A 345 13.18 -17.37 8.96
CA ASP A 345 13.46 -18.68 8.36
C ASP A 345 14.90 -18.75 7.79
N ALA A 346 15.45 -17.60 7.40
CA ALA A 346 16.86 -17.48 7.00
C ALA A 346 17.85 -17.63 8.18
N GLY A 347 17.37 -17.66 9.43
CA GLY A 347 18.18 -17.98 10.62
C GLY A 347 19.07 -16.84 11.10
N HIS A 348 18.68 -15.58 10.86
CA HIS A 348 19.50 -14.42 11.23
C HIS A 348 19.62 -14.26 12.77
N PRO A 349 20.77 -13.82 13.33
CA PRO A 349 20.93 -13.60 14.78
C PRO A 349 19.86 -12.67 15.40
N THR A 350 19.36 -11.72 14.61
CA THR A 350 18.33 -10.74 14.99
C THR A 350 16.90 -11.27 14.89
N SER A 351 16.71 -12.57 14.62
CA SER A 351 15.37 -13.17 14.47
C SER A 351 14.47 -12.94 15.68
N GLY A 352 15.04 -12.90 16.90
CA GLY A 352 14.29 -12.59 18.11
C GLY A 352 13.64 -11.20 18.09
N ASP A 353 14.37 -10.17 17.65
CA ASP A 353 13.86 -8.80 17.55
C ASP A 353 12.85 -8.66 16.42
N ILE A 354 13.05 -9.36 15.29
CA ILE A 354 12.10 -9.41 14.17
C ILE A 354 10.76 -9.99 14.65
N VAL A 355 10.79 -11.13 15.35
CA VAL A 355 9.58 -11.76 15.93
C VAL A 355 8.90 -10.83 16.94
N ALA A 356 9.67 -10.18 17.82
CA ALA A 356 9.11 -9.22 18.78
C ALA A 356 8.40 -8.04 18.07
N LYS A 357 8.98 -7.54 16.96
CA LYS A 357 8.39 -6.48 16.15
C LYS A 357 7.11 -6.95 15.44
N MET A 358 7.13 -8.14 14.85
CA MET A 358 5.94 -8.75 14.22
C MET A 358 4.80 -8.93 15.22
N ASN A 359 5.09 -9.44 16.43
CA ASN A 359 4.09 -9.58 17.48
C ASN A 359 3.50 -8.24 17.92
N THR A 360 4.33 -7.20 17.98
CA THR A 360 3.86 -5.84 18.29
C THR A 360 2.92 -5.34 17.19
N LEU A 361 3.32 -5.49 15.93
CA LEU A 361 2.50 -5.09 14.78
C LEU A 361 1.13 -5.79 14.76
N GLU A 362 1.12 -7.12 14.98
CA GLU A 362 -0.13 -7.89 15.02
C GLU A 362 -1.02 -7.48 16.19
N ARG A 363 -0.44 -7.19 17.35
CA ARG A 363 -1.18 -6.69 18.52
C ARG A 363 -1.83 -5.34 18.23
N GLU A 364 -1.08 -4.37 17.70
CA GLU A 364 -1.65 -3.04 17.39
C GLU A 364 -2.72 -3.14 16.28
N ARG A 365 -2.51 -4.02 15.30
CA ARG A 365 -3.51 -4.32 14.25
C ARG A 365 -4.80 -4.89 14.86
N ALA A 366 -4.69 -5.91 15.72
CA ALA A 366 -5.84 -6.52 16.36
C ALA A 366 -6.58 -5.51 17.26
N ALA A 367 -5.85 -4.65 17.98
CA ALA A 367 -6.43 -3.59 18.81
C ALA A 367 -7.21 -2.56 17.96
N LEU A 368 -6.66 -2.12 16.82
CA LEU A 368 -7.34 -1.23 15.90
C LEU A 368 -8.65 -1.83 15.36
N LEU A 369 -8.62 -3.11 14.95
CA LEU A 369 -9.81 -3.81 14.45
C LEU A 369 -10.88 -3.99 15.53
N ALA A 370 -10.48 -4.23 16.78
CA ALA A 370 -11.41 -4.32 17.90
C ALA A 370 -12.06 -2.96 18.22
N LEU A 371 -11.26 -1.89 18.33
CA LEU A 371 -11.76 -0.52 18.52
C LEU A 371 -12.70 -0.09 17.39
N TRP A 372 -12.39 -0.54 16.18
CA TRP A 372 -13.21 -0.29 15.01
C TRP A 372 -14.60 -0.93 15.12
N ASP A 373 -14.66 -2.23 15.43
CA ASP A 373 -15.93 -2.94 15.55
C ASP A 373 -16.76 -2.41 16.74
N GLU A 374 -16.10 -2.11 17.86
CA GLU A 374 -16.73 -1.46 19.00
C GLU A 374 -17.34 -0.10 18.63
N ARG A 375 -16.60 0.73 17.87
CA ARG A 375 -17.09 2.04 17.43
C ARG A 375 -18.24 1.93 16.43
N ARG A 376 -18.21 0.94 15.53
CA ARG A 376 -19.32 0.63 14.61
C ARG A 376 -20.59 0.27 15.39
N ILE A 377 -20.48 -0.67 16.33
CA ILE A 377 -21.60 -1.10 17.19
C ILE A 377 -22.15 0.10 17.98
N GLN A 378 -21.28 0.94 18.55
CA GLN A 378 -21.70 2.13 19.29
C GLN A 378 -22.47 3.12 18.41
N PHE A 379 -22.02 3.36 17.18
CA PHE A 379 -22.74 4.24 16.25
C PHE A 379 -24.08 3.68 15.81
N GLU A 380 -24.16 2.38 15.52
CA GLU A 380 -25.43 1.70 15.23
C GLU A 380 -26.41 1.87 16.40
N GLN A 381 -25.97 1.61 17.63
CA GLN A 381 -26.80 1.83 18.82
C GLN A 381 -27.23 3.30 18.97
N CYS A 382 -26.31 4.26 18.80
CA CYS A 382 -26.67 5.67 18.92
C CYS A 382 -27.64 6.14 17.82
N MET A 383 -27.56 5.58 16.60
CA MET A 383 -28.54 5.81 15.55
C MET A 383 -29.90 5.24 15.92
N ASP A 384 -29.95 3.98 16.32
CA ASP A 384 -31.18 3.29 16.68
C ASP A 384 -31.91 4.00 17.82
N LEU A 385 -31.18 4.51 18.81
CA LEU A 385 -31.75 5.30 19.89
C LEU A 385 -32.41 6.60 19.39
N GLN A 386 -31.74 7.36 18.51
CA GLN A 386 -32.31 8.60 17.99
C GLN A 386 -33.51 8.36 17.07
N LEU A 387 -33.50 7.27 16.31
CA LEU A 387 -34.67 6.85 15.52
C LEU A 387 -35.85 6.49 16.44
N PHE A 388 -35.60 5.74 17.52
CA PHE A 388 -36.60 5.44 18.53
C PHE A 388 -37.16 6.71 19.17
N TYR A 389 -36.31 7.67 19.57
CA TYR A 389 -36.78 8.94 20.15
C TYR A 389 -37.61 9.77 19.20
N ARG A 390 -37.20 9.90 17.94
CA ARG A 390 -38.00 10.59 16.92
C ARG A 390 -39.38 9.96 16.78
N ASP A 391 -39.45 8.64 16.66
CA ASP A 391 -40.70 7.93 16.42
C ASP A 391 -41.61 7.95 17.68
N ALA A 392 -41.01 7.87 18.88
CA ALA A 392 -41.70 8.06 20.15
C ALA A 392 -42.29 9.47 20.29
N GLU A 393 -41.53 10.52 19.98
CA GLU A 393 -42.01 11.91 20.04
C GLU A 393 -43.16 12.16 19.05
N GLN A 394 -43.09 11.58 17.86
CA GLN A 394 -44.19 11.63 16.88
C GLN A 394 -45.46 10.95 17.40
N ALA A 395 -45.32 9.78 18.04
CA ALA A 395 -46.44 9.06 18.65
C ALA A 395 -47.03 9.85 19.81
N GLU A 396 -46.20 10.41 20.70
CA GLU A 396 -46.62 11.23 21.85
C GLU A 396 -47.38 12.48 21.40
N THR A 397 -46.89 13.16 20.36
CA THR A 397 -47.53 14.34 19.79
C THR A 397 -48.88 14.00 19.17
N TRP A 398 -48.99 12.86 18.49
CA TRP A 398 -50.24 12.39 17.91
C TRP A 398 -51.26 12.00 18.99
N MET A 399 -50.83 11.27 20.03
CA MET A 399 -51.67 10.91 21.18
C MET A 399 -52.20 12.16 21.89
N ALA A 400 -51.36 13.16 22.13
CA ALA A 400 -51.78 14.42 22.76
C ALA A 400 -52.93 15.12 22.00
N LYS A 401 -52.91 15.06 20.66
CA LYS A 401 -54.01 15.59 19.83
C LYS A 401 -55.29 14.77 20.00
N GLN A 402 -55.19 13.45 20.12
CA GLN A 402 -56.35 12.58 20.32
C GLN A 402 -56.96 12.74 21.73
N GLU A 403 -56.12 12.88 22.75
CA GLU A 403 -56.55 13.15 24.13
C GLU A 403 -57.32 14.46 24.25
N ALA A 404 -56.84 15.50 23.56
CA ALA A 404 -57.51 16.79 23.47
C ALA A 404 -58.88 16.71 22.77
N PHE A 405 -59.00 15.87 21.72
CA PHE A 405 -60.28 15.61 21.08
C PHE A 405 -61.28 14.96 22.04
N LEU A 406 -60.83 13.95 22.80
CA LEU A 406 -61.65 13.22 23.78
C LEU A 406 -61.97 14.00 25.05
N ASP A 407 -61.38 15.17 25.25
CA ASP A 407 -61.71 16.03 26.39
C ASP A 407 -63.02 16.80 26.22
N ASN A 408 -63.60 16.76 25.01
CA ASN A 408 -64.91 17.31 24.76
C ASN A 408 -66.00 16.50 25.47
N LYS A 409 -66.75 17.15 26.37
CA LYS A 409 -67.83 16.54 27.19
C LYS A 409 -69.23 16.70 26.61
N ASP A 410 -69.38 17.33 25.44
CA ASP A 410 -70.68 17.60 24.81
C ASP A 410 -71.37 16.31 24.35
N VAL A 411 -72.55 15.99 24.88
CA VAL A 411 -73.29 14.77 24.50
C VAL A 411 -74.45 15.01 23.54
N GLY A 412 -74.61 16.24 23.03
CA GLY A 412 -75.73 16.63 22.19
C GLY A 412 -77.00 16.95 22.98
N ASP A 413 -77.75 17.95 22.51
CA ASP A 413 -78.98 18.43 23.13
C ASP A 413 -80.26 17.93 22.44
N SER A 414 -80.11 17.13 21.38
CA SER A 414 -81.19 16.55 20.59
C SER A 414 -80.75 15.21 19.99
N LEU A 415 -81.71 14.43 19.48
CA LEU A 415 -81.44 13.15 18.85
C LEU A 415 -80.48 13.30 17.65
N ASP A 416 -80.74 14.24 16.75
CA ASP A 416 -79.90 14.49 15.56
C ASP A 416 -78.47 14.92 15.95
N ALA A 417 -78.33 15.75 17.00
CA ALA A 417 -77.03 16.17 17.51
C ALA A 417 -76.25 14.99 18.11
N ALA A 418 -76.92 14.12 18.87
CA ALA A 418 -76.31 12.91 19.43
C ALA A 418 -75.88 11.94 18.33
N GLU A 419 -76.71 11.70 17.31
CA GLU A 419 -76.35 10.84 16.16
C GLU A 419 -75.15 11.39 15.37
N ALA A 420 -75.09 12.70 15.15
CA ALA A 420 -73.95 13.32 14.47
C ALA A 420 -72.65 13.18 15.28
N LEU A 421 -72.73 13.31 16.62
CA LEU A 421 -71.59 13.11 17.51
C LEU A 421 -71.14 11.65 17.57
N ILE A 422 -72.06 10.68 17.57
CA ILE A 422 -71.75 9.24 17.48
C ILE A 422 -70.99 8.95 16.19
N ARG A 423 -71.49 9.39 15.02
CA ARG A 423 -70.78 9.19 13.75
C ARG A 423 -69.36 9.78 13.78
N LYS A 424 -69.21 10.97 14.37
CA LYS A 424 -67.90 11.62 14.54
C LYS A 424 -66.98 10.82 15.47
N GLN A 425 -67.51 10.22 16.52
CA GLN A 425 -66.78 9.34 17.43
C GLN A 425 -66.37 8.03 16.75
N GLU A 426 -67.24 7.40 15.96
CA GLU A 426 -66.93 6.20 15.18
C GLU A 426 -65.81 6.47 14.16
N ASP A 427 -65.85 7.62 13.46
CA ASP A 427 -64.80 8.00 12.53
C ASP A 427 -63.46 8.27 13.24
N PHE A 428 -63.52 8.86 14.44
CA PHE A 428 -62.35 8.99 15.31
C PHE A 428 -61.78 7.62 15.72
N GLU A 429 -62.62 6.67 16.13
CA GLU A 429 -62.21 5.32 16.52
C GLU A 429 -61.59 4.53 15.36
N LYS A 430 -62.13 4.66 14.15
CA LYS A 430 -61.51 4.10 12.93
C LYS A 430 -60.13 4.70 12.68
N SER A 431 -59.99 6.02 12.84
CA SER A 431 -58.68 6.71 12.71
C SER A 431 -57.69 6.26 13.78
N LEU A 432 -58.17 6.07 15.02
CA LEU A 432 -57.37 5.55 16.14
C LEU A 432 -56.87 4.13 15.84
N ALA A 433 -57.75 3.24 15.39
CA ALA A 433 -57.41 1.88 15.01
C ALA A 433 -56.42 1.82 13.83
N ALA A 434 -56.56 2.71 12.84
CA ALA A 434 -55.65 2.77 11.69
C ALA A 434 -54.20 3.17 12.07
N GLN A 435 -54.00 3.89 13.18
CA GLN A 435 -52.67 4.28 13.66
C GLN A 435 -52.07 3.31 14.67
N GLU A 436 -52.84 2.32 15.15
CA GLU A 436 -52.40 1.30 16.10
C GLU A 436 -51.14 0.56 15.64
N GLU A 437 -51.05 0.27 14.34
CA GLU A 437 -49.90 -0.42 13.75
C GLU A 437 -48.59 0.37 13.91
N LYS A 438 -48.64 1.70 13.97
CA LYS A 438 -47.42 2.50 14.23
C LYS A 438 -46.93 2.35 15.66
N ILE A 439 -47.84 2.24 16.63
CA ILE A 439 -47.48 2.03 18.04
C ILE A 439 -46.92 0.62 18.22
N LYS A 440 -47.53 -0.40 17.59
CA LYS A 440 -46.99 -1.78 17.59
C LYS A 440 -45.60 -1.86 16.96
N HIS A 441 -45.37 -1.14 15.86
CA HIS A 441 -44.05 -1.09 15.24
C HIS A 441 -43.00 -0.47 16.19
N LEU A 442 -43.35 0.62 16.86
CA LEU A 442 -42.50 1.27 17.85
C LEU A 442 -42.22 0.36 19.06
N GLU A 443 -43.23 -0.38 19.52
CA GLU A 443 -43.09 -1.38 20.58
C GLU A 443 -42.14 -2.51 20.17
N ALA A 444 -42.27 -3.02 18.95
CA ALA A 444 -41.41 -4.07 18.42
C ALA A 444 -39.97 -3.59 18.24
N LEU A 445 -39.77 -2.35 17.76
CA LEU A 445 -38.44 -1.73 17.68
C LEU A 445 -37.81 -1.61 19.06
N ALA A 446 -38.54 -1.05 20.04
CA ALA A 446 -38.07 -0.93 21.42
C ALA A 446 -37.73 -2.30 22.04
N GLY A 447 -38.57 -3.31 21.80
CA GLY A 447 -38.31 -4.69 22.24
C GLY A 447 -37.00 -5.24 21.67
N LYS A 448 -36.79 -5.11 20.36
CA LYS A 448 -35.54 -5.54 19.71
C LYS A 448 -34.31 -4.85 20.28
N LEU A 449 -34.38 -3.56 20.57
CA LEU A 449 -33.26 -2.81 21.15
C LEU A 449 -32.93 -3.29 22.58
N VAL A 450 -33.96 -3.49 23.41
CA VAL A 450 -33.78 -4.00 24.77
C VAL A 450 -33.24 -5.43 24.77
N ASP A 451 -33.84 -6.33 23.98
CA ASP A 451 -33.43 -7.73 23.88
C ASP A 451 -32.04 -7.88 23.26
N GLY A 452 -31.65 -6.96 22.38
CA GLY A 452 -30.33 -6.85 21.78
C GLY A 452 -29.25 -6.28 22.72
N GLY A 453 -29.59 -5.92 23.96
CA GLY A 453 -28.62 -5.42 24.94
C GLY A 453 -28.13 -3.99 24.67
N HIS A 454 -28.98 -3.15 24.06
CA HIS A 454 -28.65 -1.76 23.75
C HIS A 454 -28.22 -0.97 25.00
N TYR A 455 -27.21 -0.09 24.91
CA TYR A 455 -26.66 0.62 26.08
C TYR A 455 -27.72 1.43 26.88
N ALA A 456 -28.69 2.02 26.18
CA ALA A 456 -29.82 2.77 26.76
C ALA A 456 -31.08 1.91 27.03
N SER A 457 -30.97 0.59 27.13
CA SER A 457 -32.12 -0.32 27.34
C SER A 457 -33.05 0.08 28.48
N PRO A 458 -32.58 0.54 29.67
CA PRO A 458 -33.46 0.94 30.75
C PRO A 458 -34.37 2.14 30.38
N GLU A 459 -33.82 3.12 29.66
CA GLU A 459 -34.55 4.31 29.23
C GLU A 459 -35.55 3.97 28.11
N ILE A 460 -35.13 3.17 27.13
CA ILE A 460 -36.01 2.67 26.05
C ILE A 460 -37.19 1.89 26.64
N ALA A 461 -36.91 0.97 27.57
CA ALA A 461 -37.94 0.16 28.22
C ALA A 461 -38.95 1.02 29.00
N SER A 462 -38.46 2.00 29.77
CA SER A 462 -39.31 2.93 30.52
C SER A 462 -40.21 3.74 29.59
N ARG A 463 -39.68 4.25 28.46
CA ARG A 463 -40.47 5.06 27.53
C ARG A 463 -41.46 4.22 26.73
N LYS A 464 -41.08 3.00 26.34
CA LYS A 464 -42.00 2.01 25.75
C LYS A 464 -43.20 1.76 26.67
N GLU A 465 -42.96 1.49 27.94
CA GLU A 465 -44.01 1.21 28.91
C GLU A 465 -44.96 2.43 29.08
N ALA A 466 -44.40 3.64 29.21
CA ALA A 466 -45.21 4.86 29.30
C ALA A 466 -46.11 5.07 28.06
N LEU A 467 -45.60 4.80 26.86
CA LEU A 467 -46.37 4.87 25.61
C LEU A 467 -47.51 3.84 25.57
N LEU A 468 -47.25 2.61 26.00
CA LEU A 468 -48.26 1.55 26.04
C LEU A 468 -49.36 1.86 27.05
N GLN A 469 -49.00 2.35 28.24
CA GLN A 469 -49.98 2.80 29.23
C GLN A 469 -50.84 3.95 28.71
N ARG A 470 -50.22 4.94 28.05
CA ARG A 470 -50.94 6.06 27.45
C ARG A 470 -51.88 5.61 26.33
N ARG A 471 -51.48 4.63 25.51
CA ARG A 471 -52.35 4.01 24.50
C ARG A 471 -53.58 3.38 25.13
N THR A 472 -53.39 2.54 26.16
CA THR A 472 -54.52 1.87 26.82
C THR A 472 -55.49 2.88 27.42
N ALA A 473 -54.98 3.90 28.12
CA ALA A 473 -55.81 4.98 28.67
C ALA A 473 -56.60 5.75 27.59
N LEU A 474 -55.99 5.98 26.42
CA LEU A 474 -56.66 6.63 25.29
C LEU A 474 -57.81 5.78 24.73
N GLN A 475 -57.61 4.47 24.60
CA GLN A 475 -58.65 3.52 24.16
C GLN A 475 -59.81 3.47 25.16
N GLU A 476 -59.51 3.41 26.46
CA GLU A 476 -60.52 3.44 27.52
C GLU A 476 -61.31 4.75 27.51
N LYS A 477 -60.65 5.90 27.33
CA LYS A 477 -61.30 7.22 27.24
C LYS A 477 -62.20 7.32 26.00
N ALA A 478 -61.78 6.75 24.86
CA ALA A 478 -62.59 6.70 23.65
C ALA A 478 -63.85 5.85 23.85
N ALA A 479 -63.71 4.64 24.41
CA ALA A 479 -64.85 3.76 24.70
C ALA A 479 -65.83 4.39 25.70
N LEU A 480 -65.31 5.05 26.75
CA LEU A 480 -66.15 5.79 27.70
C LEU A 480 -66.94 6.90 27.00
N ARG A 481 -66.29 7.65 26.11
CA ARG A 481 -66.94 8.72 25.35
C ARG A 481 -68.03 8.20 24.42
N HIS A 482 -67.79 7.08 23.76
CA HIS A 482 -68.78 6.38 22.94
C HIS A 482 -70.01 6.02 23.79
N ASN A 483 -69.83 5.35 24.92
CA ASN A 483 -70.93 4.98 25.81
C ASN A 483 -71.74 6.19 26.29
N GLN A 484 -71.08 7.31 26.61
CA GLN A 484 -71.77 8.56 27.00
C GLN A 484 -72.63 9.14 25.86
N LEU A 485 -72.18 9.02 24.61
CA LEU A 485 -72.93 9.46 23.44
C LEU A 485 -74.11 8.52 23.15
N GLU A 486 -73.93 7.21 23.31
CA GLU A 486 -75.01 6.22 23.23
C GLU A 486 -76.08 6.47 24.30
N ASP A 487 -75.68 6.70 25.54
CA ASP A 487 -76.61 7.01 26.64
C ASP A 487 -77.46 8.25 26.29
N SER A 488 -76.81 9.32 25.82
CA SER A 488 -77.49 10.53 25.37
C SER A 488 -78.45 10.27 24.21
N HIS A 489 -78.03 9.49 23.21
CA HIS A 489 -78.87 9.10 22.08
C HIS A 489 -80.11 8.32 22.54
N ARG A 490 -79.95 7.32 23.40
CA ARG A 490 -81.07 6.54 23.95
C ARG A 490 -82.03 7.39 24.76
N TYR A 491 -81.53 8.35 25.56
CA TYR A 491 -82.39 9.30 26.26
C TYR A 491 -83.21 10.15 25.29
N HIS A 492 -82.59 10.71 24.25
CA HIS A 492 -83.29 11.55 23.29
C HIS A 492 -84.28 10.76 22.43
N MET A 493 -84.01 9.48 22.13
CA MET A 493 -84.99 8.57 21.54
C MET A 493 -86.20 8.40 22.46
N PHE A 494 -85.96 8.11 23.75
CA PHE A 494 -87.02 7.99 24.74
C PHE A 494 -87.84 9.27 24.87
N ASP A 495 -87.19 10.43 24.97
CA ASP A 495 -87.90 11.70 25.17
C ASP A 495 -88.74 12.09 23.96
N ARG A 496 -88.24 11.85 22.73
CA ARG A 496 -89.01 12.02 21.49
C ARG A 496 -90.23 11.10 21.48
N ASP A 497 -90.04 9.80 21.74
CA ASP A 497 -91.13 8.83 21.69
C ASP A 497 -92.18 9.11 22.78
N ALA A 498 -91.73 9.56 23.96
CA ALA A 498 -92.60 10.04 25.04
C ALA A 498 -93.40 11.27 24.62
N ASP A 499 -92.79 12.25 23.94
CA ASP A 499 -93.49 13.42 23.41
C ASP A 499 -94.52 13.06 22.33
N GLU A 500 -94.18 12.14 21.42
CA GLU A 500 -95.12 11.65 20.41
C GLU A 500 -96.34 10.97 21.04
N ILE A 501 -96.12 10.11 22.04
CA ILE A 501 -97.20 9.45 22.77
C ILE A 501 -98.02 10.46 23.56
N LYS A 502 -97.37 11.39 24.27
CA LYS A 502 -98.06 12.45 25.01
C LYS A 502 -98.94 13.28 24.08
N ALA A 503 -98.43 13.70 22.93
CA ALA A 503 -99.18 14.47 21.95
C ALA A 503 -100.39 13.67 21.45
N TRP A 504 -100.21 12.38 21.15
CA TRP A 504 -101.29 11.48 20.76
C TRP A 504 -102.34 11.29 21.87
N ILE A 505 -101.94 11.03 23.12
CA ILE A 505 -102.86 10.91 24.27
C ILE A 505 -103.66 12.20 24.44
N VAL A 506 -103.00 13.37 24.38
CA VAL A 506 -103.66 14.68 24.51
C VAL A 506 -104.65 14.93 23.36
N GLU A 507 -104.32 14.53 22.13
CA GLU A 507 -105.25 14.59 21.01
C GLU A 507 -106.46 13.69 21.25
N LYS A 508 -106.25 12.44 21.62
CA LYS A 508 -107.34 11.47 21.88
C LYS A 508 -108.18 11.84 23.08
N LEU A 509 -107.59 12.48 24.10
CA LEU A 509 -108.31 13.02 25.24
C LEU A 509 -109.40 14.01 24.80
N LYS A 510 -109.14 14.87 23.81
CA LYS A 510 -110.16 15.79 23.28
C LYS A 510 -111.39 15.04 22.74
N THR A 511 -111.17 13.91 22.07
CA THR A 511 -112.23 13.02 21.55
C THR A 511 -112.85 12.12 22.62
N ALA A 512 -112.20 11.93 23.76
CA ALA A 512 -112.75 11.20 24.90
C ALA A 512 -113.59 12.11 25.81
N THR A 513 -113.29 13.41 25.86
CA THR A 513 -113.96 14.39 26.73
C THR A 513 -115.05 15.21 26.03
N ASP A 514 -115.25 15.05 24.72
CA ASP A 514 -116.34 15.74 24.02
C ASP A 514 -117.71 15.23 24.49
N GLU A 515 -118.63 16.18 24.69
CA GLU A 515 -119.97 15.88 25.20
C GLU A 515 -120.97 15.58 24.08
N SER A 516 -120.52 14.99 22.97
CA SER A 516 -121.34 14.71 21.79
C SER A 516 -122.51 13.74 22.05
N TYR A 517 -122.49 13.04 23.18
CA TYR A 517 -123.57 12.19 23.67
C TYR A 517 -124.82 12.95 24.13
N LYS A 518 -124.71 14.25 24.42
CA LYS A 518 -125.85 15.09 24.83
C LYS A 518 -126.80 15.44 23.67
N ASP A 519 -126.33 15.30 22.43
CA ASP A 519 -127.15 15.46 21.23
C ASP A 519 -127.71 14.08 20.80
N PRO A 520 -129.05 13.90 20.82
CA PRO A 520 -129.70 12.62 20.57
C PRO A 520 -129.67 12.17 19.09
N THR A 521 -129.16 13.01 18.19
CA THR A 521 -129.08 12.70 16.76
C THR A 521 -128.04 11.60 16.50
N ASN A 522 -128.44 10.54 15.79
CA ASN A 522 -127.56 9.45 15.35
C ASN A 522 -126.78 8.75 16.51
N LEU A 523 -127.37 8.59 17.70
CA LEU A 523 -126.70 8.01 18.88
C LEU A 523 -126.15 6.59 18.64
N GLN A 524 -126.88 5.72 17.94
CA GLN A 524 -126.40 4.37 17.61
C GLN A 524 -125.08 4.42 16.80
N THR A 525 -124.96 5.34 15.85
CA THR A 525 -123.72 5.57 15.10
C THR A 525 -122.61 6.15 15.99
N LYS A 526 -122.94 7.00 16.97
CA LYS A 526 -121.98 7.54 17.95
C LYS A 526 -121.45 6.44 18.88
N VAL A 527 -122.30 5.51 19.33
CA VAL A 527 -121.90 4.32 20.11
C VAL A 527 -120.95 3.45 19.30
N GLN A 528 -121.28 3.13 18.04
CA GLN A 528 -120.40 2.34 17.17
C GLN A 528 -119.05 3.03 16.93
N LYS A 529 -119.04 4.35 16.67
CA LYS A 529 -117.81 5.13 16.54
C LYS A 529 -116.98 5.14 17.82
N HIS A 530 -117.62 5.17 18.99
CA HIS A 530 -116.93 5.10 20.27
C HIS A 530 -116.32 3.70 20.52
N HIS A 531 -117.01 2.63 20.15
CA HIS A 531 -116.44 1.27 20.23
C HIS A 531 -115.21 1.11 19.33
N ASN A 532 -115.22 1.71 18.13
CA ASN A 532 -114.06 1.75 17.25
C ASN A 532 -112.91 2.58 17.87
N PHE A 533 -113.23 3.72 18.51
CA PHE A 533 -112.26 4.53 19.23
C PHE A 533 -111.65 3.76 20.41
N GLU A 534 -112.45 3.02 21.19
CA GLU A 534 -111.98 2.17 22.27
C GLU A 534 -111.03 1.07 21.78
N SER A 535 -111.38 0.44 20.66
CA SER A 535 -110.49 -0.53 19.99
C SER A 535 -109.17 0.11 19.55
N GLU A 536 -109.19 1.35 19.04
CA GLU A 536 -107.99 2.12 18.67
C GLU A 536 -107.11 2.46 19.88
N ILE A 537 -107.71 2.87 21.01
CA ILE A 537 -106.97 3.14 22.25
C ILE A 537 -106.33 1.85 22.76
N ASN A 538 -107.08 0.76 22.86
CA ASN A 538 -106.56 -0.53 23.34
C ASN A 538 -105.45 -1.08 22.43
N ALA A 539 -105.55 -0.89 21.11
CA ALA A 539 -104.51 -1.30 20.16
C ALA A 539 -103.19 -0.52 20.32
N ASN A 540 -103.22 0.70 20.87
CA ASN A 540 -102.03 1.52 21.12
C ASN A 540 -101.42 1.32 22.51
N GLN A 541 -102.04 0.50 23.38
CA GLN A 541 -101.48 0.18 24.71
C GLN A 541 -100.05 -0.39 24.64
N PRO A 542 -99.68 -1.31 23.72
CA PRO A 542 -98.31 -1.80 23.63
C PRO A 542 -97.29 -0.71 23.35
N ARG A 543 -97.65 0.31 22.54
CA ARG A 543 -96.75 1.42 22.20
C ARG A 543 -96.35 2.25 23.42
N ILE A 544 -97.27 2.43 24.37
CA ILE A 544 -97.01 3.14 25.63
C ILE A 544 -96.13 2.30 26.55
N GLU A 545 -96.43 1.00 26.65
CA GLU A 545 -95.61 0.08 27.43
C GLU A 545 -94.19 -0.05 26.85
N ASP A 546 -94.01 0.01 25.53
CA ASP A 546 -92.69 -0.01 24.89
C ASP A 546 -91.85 1.23 25.24
N VAL A 547 -92.44 2.42 25.22
CA VAL A 547 -91.74 3.67 25.62
C VAL A 547 -91.44 3.68 27.12
N LYS A 548 -92.39 3.23 27.95
CA LYS A 548 -92.16 3.07 29.38
C LYS A 548 -91.05 2.08 29.66
N LYS A 549 -91.03 0.95 28.94
CA LYS A 549 -89.98 -0.06 29.05
C LYS A 549 -88.62 0.51 28.67
N MET A 550 -88.52 1.25 27.57
CA MET A 550 -87.28 1.93 27.19
C MET A 550 -86.82 2.90 28.29
N GLY A 551 -87.74 3.64 28.92
CA GLY A 551 -87.44 4.49 30.07
C GLY A 551 -87.00 3.70 31.31
N THR A 552 -87.64 2.58 31.63
CA THR A 552 -87.24 1.74 32.77
C THR A 552 -85.88 1.09 32.54
N ASP A 553 -85.59 0.63 31.32
CA ASP A 553 -84.28 0.06 30.96
C ASP A 553 -83.17 1.11 31.14
N LEU A 554 -83.43 2.38 30.84
CA LEU A 554 -82.51 3.49 31.10
C LEU A 554 -82.33 3.77 32.61
N LEU A 555 -83.40 3.67 33.41
CA LEU A 555 -83.32 3.82 34.86
C LEU A 555 -82.53 2.68 35.52
N ASP A 556 -82.76 1.45 35.07
CA ASP A 556 -82.05 0.27 35.55
C ASP A 556 -80.56 0.34 35.19
N ALA A 557 -80.22 0.96 34.06
CA ALA A 557 -78.85 1.29 33.67
C ALA A 557 -78.25 2.50 34.42
N ASN A 558 -78.98 3.11 35.37
CA ASN A 558 -78.56 4.29 36.14
C ASN A 558 -78.16 5.48 35.26
N HIS A 559 -78.97 5.76 34.23
CA HIS A 559 -78.74 6.83 33.26
C HIS A 559 -78.61 8.22 33.93
N TYR A 560 -77.76 9.11 33.39
CA TYR A 560 -77.46 10.41 34.00
C TYR A 560 -78.66 11.37 34.08
N LYS A 561 -79.70 11.15 33.26
CA LYS A 561 -81.00 11.84 33.31
C LYS A 561 -82.12 11.04 33.99
N SER A 562 -81.78 10.18 34.94
CA SER A 562 -82.76 9.30 35.60
C SER A 562 -83.96 10.06 36.19
N ASP A 563 -83.75 11.25 36.76
CA ASP A 563 -84.85 12.03 37.34
C ASP A 563 -85.83 12.55 36.29
N ASP A 564 -85.32 13.05 35.16
CA ASP A 564 -86.13 13.49 34.02
C ASP A 564 -86.90 12.31 33.41
N ILE A 565 -86.23 11.17 33.19
CA ILE A 565 -86.86 9.95 32.66
C ILE A 565 -88.01 9.51 33.56
N ARG A 566 -87.79 9.46 34.88
CA ARG A 566 -88.82 9.08 35.85
C ARG A 566 -90.01 10.04 35.82
N ALA A 567 -89.76 11.34 35.73
CA ALA A 567 -90.81 12.34 35.61
C ALA A 567 -91.67 12.14 34.35
N ARG A 568 -91.03 11.80 33.22
CA ARG A 568 -91.70 11.57 31.93
C ARG A 568 -92.52 10.29 31.91
N ILE A 569 -92.02 9.20 32.50
CA ILE A 569 -92.80 7.96 32.68
C ILE A 569 -94.06 8.23 33.51
N ASN A 570 -93.91 8.89 34.66
CA ASN A 570 -95.05 9.22 35.52
C ASN A 570 -96.06 10.13 34.81
N GLU A 571 -95.61 11.11 34.02
CA GLU A 571 -96.48 11.96 33.21
C GLU A 571 -97.30 11.14 32.20
N LEU A 572 -96.66 10.19 31.51
CA LEU A 572 -97.34 9.30 30.56
C LEU A 572 -98.37 8.41 31.26
N ASP A 573 -98.03 7.83 32.40
CA ASP A 573 -98.96 7.01 33.20
C ASP A 573 -100.19 7.82 33.64
N ASP A 574 -99.99 9.04 34.14
CA ASP A 574 -101.08 9.94 34.55
C ASP A 574 -101.98 10.33 33.37
N LEU A 575 -101.39 10.67 32.22
CA LEU A 575 -102.14 11.05 31.02
C LEU A 575 -102.92 9.85 30.44
N TRP A 576 -102.30 8.67 30.43
CA TRP A 576 -102.93 7.44 29.97
C TRP A 576 -104.11 7.06 30.86
N ALA A 577 -103.94 7.07 32.18
CA ALA A 577 -105.02 6.80 33.13
C ALA A 577 -106.20 7.77 32.94
N LYS A 578 -105.92 9.07 32.74
CA LYS A 578 -106.95 10.08 32.42
C LYS A 578 -107.70 9.77 31.11
N LEU A 579 -106.99 9.32 30.07
CA LEU A 579 -107.61 8.96 28.79
C LEU A 579 -108.53 7.74 28.93
N ILE A 580 -108.07 6.70 29.63
CA ILE A 580 -108.86 5.48 29.87
C ILE A 580 -110.12 5.80 30.68
N ASP A 581 -110.01 6.63 31.74
CA ASP A 581 -111.15 7.07 32.53
C ASP A 581 -112.15 7.92 31.71
N ALA A 582 -111.66 8.90 30.94
CA ALA A 582 -112.50 9.73 30.08
C ALA A 582 -113.23 8.91 29.01
N MET A 583 -112.52 8.00 28.35
CA MET A 583 -113.09 7.07 27.38
C MET A 583 -114.18 6.21 28.02
N THR A 584 -113.90 5.58 29.16
CA THR A 584 -114.86 4.72 29.86
C THR A 584 -116.11 5.49 30.30
N LYS A 585 -115.94 6.72 30.82
CA LYS A 585 -117.05 7.60 31.20
C LYS A 585 -117.90 7.98 29.99
N LYS A 586 -117.28 8.35 28.87
CA LYS A 586 -117.99 8.68 27.63
C LYS A 586 -118.74 7.48 27.08
N GLY A 587 -118.15 6.28 27.12
CA GLY A 587 -118.82 5.03 26.71
C GLY A 587 -120.07 4.75 27.53
N LYS A 588 -119.98 4.81 28.86
CA LYS A 588 -121.14 4.67 29.76
C LYS A 588 -122.22 5.71 29.48
N ASN A 589 -121.84 6.98 29.28
CA ASN A 589 -122.79 8.05 29.01
C ASN A 589 -123.47 7.89 27.63
N LEU A 590 -122.74 7.44 26.60
CA LEU A 590 -123.31 7.15 25.28
C LEU A 590 -124.26 5.96 25.31
N GLU A 591 -123.90 4.90 26.05
CA GLU A 591 -124.75 3.72 26.23
C GLU A 591 -126.04 4.09 26.99
N GLN A 592 -125.93 4.85 28.08
CA GLN A 592 -127.08 5.38 28.82
C GLN A 592 -127.96 6.27 27.94
N ALA A 593 -127.38 7.22 27.20
CA ALA A 593 -128.13 8.09 26.29
C ALA A 593 -128.82 7.30 25.17
N ASN A 594 -128.16 6.29 24.60
CA ASN A 594 -128.73 5.41 23.58
C ASN A 594 -129.85 4.52 24.13
N ASN A 595 -129.67 3.94 25.33
CA ASN A 595 -130.70 3.15 26.00
C ASN A 595 -131.91 4.02 26.39
N GLN A 596 -131.66 5.26 26.84
CA GLN A 596 -132.72 6.22 27.12
C GLN A 596 -133.48 6.60 25.83
N GLN A 597 -132.79 6.84 24.71
CA GLN A 597 -133.45 7.11 23.42
C GLN A 597 -134.26 5.90 22.94
N GLN A 598 -133.74 4.68 23.08
CA GLN A 598 -134.49 3.45 22.76
C GLN A 598 -135.71 3.29 23.68
N PHE A 599 -135.58 3.59 24.97
CA PHE A 599 -136.69 3.57 25.91
C PHE A 599 -137.76 4.61 25.57
N VAL A 600 -137.37 5.85 25.25
CA VAL A 600 -138.30 6.91 24.81
C VAL A 600 -138.98 6.49 23.51
N ARG A 601 -138.24 5.96 22.53
CA ARG A 601 -138.82 5.44 21.28
C ARG A 601 -139.78 4.26 21.53
N ASN A 602 -139.44 3.36 22.45
CA ASN A 602 -140.33 2.26 22.83
C ASN A 602 -141.58 2.77 23.56
N ILE A 603 -141.47 3.81 24.39
CA ILE A 603 -142.64 4.47 24.99
C ILE A 603 -143.46 5.18 23.94
N GLU A 604 -142.86 5.91 23.00
CA GLU A 604 -143.56 6.54 21.87
C GLU A 604 -144.27 5.48 21.01
N ASP A 605 -143.61 4.35 20.71
CA ASP A 605 -144.23 3.22 20.00
C ASP A 605 -145.37 2.59 20.81
N ILE A 606 -145.25 2.51 22.15
CA ILE A 606 -146.32 2.04 23.06
C ILE A 606 -147.44 3.07 23.19
N GLU A 607 -147.16 4.38 23.17
CA GLU A 607 -148.14 5.46 23.18
C GLU A 607 -148.89 5.54 21.85
N ILE A 608 -148.21 5.31 20.73
CA ILE A 608 -148.82 5.15 19.40
C ILE A 608 -149.69 3.88 19.41
N TRP A 609 -149.20 2.75 19.91
CA TRP A 609 -149.98 1.52 20.05
C TRP A 609 -151.18 1.71 20.99
N LEU A 610 -151.03 2.38 22.13
CA LEU A 610 -152.11 2.72 23.05
C LEU A 610 -153.11 3.66 22.38
N SER A 611 -152.67 4.64 21.60
CA SER A 611 -153.55 5.53 20.83
C SER A 611 -154.31 4.76 19.75
N GLU A 612 -153.67 3.79 19.07
CA GLU A 612 -154.30 2.89 18.10
C GLU A 612 -155.31 1.94 18.78
N VAL A 613 -154.97 1.41 19.96
CA VAL A 613 -155.85 0.53 20.76
C VAL A 613 -156.99 1.30 21.40
N GLU A 614 -156.75 2.51 21.94
CA GLU A 614 -157.79 3.42 22.44
C GLU A 614 -158.71 3.86 21.30
N ALA A 615 -158.18 4.11 20.09
CA ALA A 615 -158.99 4.34 18.90
C ALA A 615 -159.82 3.09 18.50
N GLN A 616 -159.28 1.88 18.68
CA GLN A 616 -160.02 0.62 18.48
C GLN A 616 -161.05 0.32 19.58
N VAL A 617 -160.85 0.80 20.82
CA VAL A 617 -161.78 0.63 21.96
C VAL A 617 -162.85 1.71 22.00
N ALA A 618 -162.57 2.92 21.49
CA ALA A 618 -163.55 3.99 21.27
C ALA A 618 -164.42 3.78 20.02
N SER A 619 -164.13 2.75 19.23
CA SER A 619 -164.96 2.26 18.13
C SER A 619 -166.01 1.29 18.67
N ASP A 620 -167.13 1.81 19.16
CA ASP A 620 -168.34 1.00 19.35
C ASP A 620 -168.80 0.46 17.99
N ASP A 621 -168.58 -0.84 17.78
CA ASP A 621 -169.50 -1.70 17.04
C ASP A 621 -170.82 -1.77 17.85
N GLN A 622 -171.65 -0.75 17.64
CA GLN A 622 -173.11 -0.85 17.52
C GLN A 622 -173.65 0.20 16.55
#